data_AF-A0A164MYF8-F1
#
_entry.id   AF-A0A164MYF8-F1
#
_cell.length_a   1.000
_cell.length_b   1.000
_cell.length_c   1.000
_cell.angle_alpha   90.00
_cell.angle_beta   90.00
_cell.angle_gamma   90.00
#
_symmetry.space_group_name_H-M   'P 1'
#
loop_
_entity.id
_entity.type
_entity.pdbx_description
1 polymer ?
#
loop_
_entity_poly.entity_id
_entity_poly.type
_entity_poly.pdbx_seq_one_letter_code
_entity_poly.pdbx_strand_id
1 'polypeptide(L)'
;LVAVAMPFPGTRGAPKFDGTPSDLPDFLREFETCAQRANLTPEIMTETVSRYAEKKSRKLWERLPGYGGNNWEAYKARILQCYPQVDQNRLYSRKDLVNLVRKMHKKKMKNLDHFTKYDNKFNTIALWLRSANLISSDQIDSLYAEGFP
;
A
#
# COMPACT_ATOMS: atom_id res chain seq x y z
N LEU A 1 -21.99 11.27 -19.36
CA LEU A 1 -20.89 11.14 -18.39
C LEU A 1 -19.76 12.06 -18.85
N VAL A 2 -19.33 13.01 -18.03
CA VAL A 2 -18.20 13.87 -18.37
C VAL A 2 -16.93 13.07 -18.12
N ALA A 3 -16.15 12.81 -19.16
CA ALA A 3 -14.83 12.20 -19.02
C ALA A 3 -13.93 13.16 -18.23
N VAL A 4 -13.38 12.70 -17.11
CA VAL A 4 -12.46 13.50 -16.28
C VAL A 4 -11.05 13.23 -16.81
N ALA A 5 -10.30 14.26 -17.18
CA ALA A 5 -8.92 14.07 -17.61
C ALA A 5 -8.05 13.51 -16.46
N MET A 6 -7.01 12.74 -16.80
CA MET A 6 -6.01 12.34 -15.83
C MET A 6 -5.40 13.57 -15.14
N PRO A 7 -5.19 13.54 -13.81
CA PRO A 7 -4.56 14.65 -13.11
C PRO A 7 -3.13 14.83 -13.60
N PHE A 8 -2.67 16.06 -13.84
CA PHE A 8 -1.28 16.29 -14.26
C PHE A 8 -0.29 15.76 -13.21
N PRO A 9 0.74 14.99 -13.59
CA PRO A 9 1.72 14.48 -12.63
C PRO A 9 2.34 15.59 -11.79
N GLY A 10 2.39 15.40 -10.48
CA GLY A 10 2.94 16.38 -9.53
C GLY A 10 1.95 17.46 -9.07
N THR A 11 0.72 17.49 -9.59
CA THR A 11 -0.33 18.37 -9.06
C THR A 11 -1.02 17.77 -7.83
N ARG A 12 -1.70 18.61 -7.05
CA ARG A 12 -2.43 18.18 -5.86
C ARG A 12 -3.53 17.18 -6.25
N GLY A 13 -3.54 16.01 -5.63
CA GLY A 13 -4.51 14.94 -5.92
C GLY A 13 -4.14 14.03 -7.08
N ALA A 14 -2.96 14.22 -7.70
CA ALA A 14 -2.41 13.24 -8.63
C ALA A 14 -1.82 12.03 -7.87
N PRO A 15 -1.99 10.80 -8.37
CA PRO A 15 -1.25 9.64 -7.86
C PRO A 15 0.25 9.93 -7.87
N LYS A 16 1.00 9.42 -6.89
CA LYS A 16 2.45 9.62 -6.86
C LYS A 16 3.13 8.41 -6.25
N PHE A 17 4.11 7.87 -6.96
CA PHE A 17 5.01 6.84 -6.42
C PHE A 17 6.38 7.45 -6.16
N ASP A 18 6.82 7.44 -4.91
CA ASP A 18 8.11 8.01 -4.50
C ASP A 18 9.24 6.98 -4.45
N GLY A 19 8.97 5.73 -4.84
CA GLY A 19 9.94 4.63 -4.82
C GLY A 19 9.83 3.75 -3.58
N THR A 20 8.98 4.10 -2.61
CA THR A 20 8.74 3.31 -1.40
C THR A 20 8.01 2.00 -1.76
N PRO A 21 8.67 0.82 -1.68
CA PRO A 21 8.10 -0.41 -2.21
C PRO A 21 6.75 -0.78 -1.57
N SER A 22 6.58 -0.58 -0.26
CA SER A 22 5.33 -0.90 0.46
C SER A 22 4.10 -0.17 -0.09
N ASP A 23 4.30 0.98 -0.71
CA ASP A 23 3.22 1.87 -1.13
C ASP A 23 2.84 1.63 -2.60
N LEU A 24 3.61 0.78 -3.30
CA LEU A 24 3.40 0.48 -4.72
C LEU A 24 2.00 -0.09 -5.02
N PRO A 25 1.43 -1.03 -4.22
CA PRO A 25 0.09 -1.54 -4.48
C PRO A 25 -0.99 -0.46 -4.36
N ASP A 26 -0.88 0.41 -3.36
CA ASP A 26 -1.84 1.49 -3.13
C ASP A 26 -1.74 2.55 -4.24
N PHE A 27 -0.51 2.94 -4.61
CA PHE A 27 -0.26 3.80 -5.76
C PHE A 27 -0.89 3.26 -7.05
N LEU A 28 -0.71 1.97 -7.35
CA LEU A 28 -1.26 1.35 -8.56
C LEU A 28 -2.80 1.37 -8.55
N ARG A 29 -3.42 1.16 -7.38
CA ARG A 29 -4.88 1.24 -7.22
C ARG A 29 -5.41 2.67 -7.40
N GLU A 30 -4.71 3.66 -6.87
CA GLU A 30 -5.04 5.08 -7.08
C GLU A 30 -4.93 5.46 -8.55
N PHE A 31 -3.84 5.04 -9.22
CA PHE A 31 -3.66 5.23 -10.65
C PHE A 31 -4.80 4.59 -11.47
N GLU A 32 -5.16 3.34 -11.18
CA GLU A 32 -6.27 2.64 -11.84
C GLU A 32 -7.60 3.36 -11.65
N THR A 33 -7.86 3.88 -10.45
CA THR A 33 -9.08 4.66 -10.18
C THR A 33 -9.14 5.93 -11.02
N CYS A 34 -8.03 6.66 -11.14
CA CYS A 34 -7.92 7.83 -12.01
C CYS A 34 -8.08 7.44 -13.49
N ALA A 35 -7.41 6.38 -13.93
CA ALA A 35 -7.44 5.90 -15.31
C ALA A 35 -8.86 5.46 -15.74
N GLN A 36 -9.58 4.76 -14.86
CA GLN A 36 -10.98 4.38 -15.09
C GLN A 36 -11.89 5.60 -15.24
N ARG A 37 -11.76 6.61 -14.36
CA ARG A 37 -12.52 7.87 -14.47
C ARG A 37 -12.22 8.64 -15.75
N ALA A 38 -10.99 8.50 -16.26
CA ALA A 38 -10.54 9.09 -17.52
C ALA A 38 -10.82 8.22 -18.75
N ASN A 39 -11.43 7.03 -18.57
CA ASN A 39 -11.66 6.03 -19.63
C ASN A 39 -10.40 5.72 -20.44
N LEU A 40 -9.24 5.59 -19.78
CA LEU A 40 -8.02 5.20 -20.46
C LEU A 40 -8.11 3.76 -20.97
N THR A 41 -7.55 3.51 -22.15
CA THR A 41 -7.35 2.14 -22.64
C THR A 41 -6.16 1.49 -21.92
N PRO A 42 -6.09 0.15 -21.86
CA PRO A 42 -4.95 -0.56 -21.28
C PRO A 42 -3.60 -0.10 -21.88
N GLU A 43 -3.56 0.12 -23.20
CA GLU A 43 -2.37 0.63 -23.90
C GLU A 43 -1.89 1.97 -23.31
N ILE A 44 -2.79 2.95 -23.23
CA ILE A 44 -2.47 4.27 -22.66
C ILE A 44 -2.08 4.15 -21.19
N MET A 45 -2.70 3.24 -20.43
CA MET A 45 -2.34 2.99 -19.02
C MET A 45 -0.88 2.52 -18.89
N THR A 46 -0.43 1.59 -19.75
CA THR A 46 0.96 1.08 -19.69
C THR A 46 2.00 2.17 -19.95
N GLU A 47 1.71 3.13 -20.83
CA GLU A 47 2.61 4.27 -21.12
C GLU A 47 2.55 5.37 -20.07
N THR A 48 1.39 5.54 -19.43
CA THR A 48 1.11 6.71 -18.60
C THR A 48 1.53 6.51 -17.14
N VAL A 49 1.46 5.29 -16.60
CA VAL A 49 1.73 5.01 -15.17
C VAL A 49 3.12 5.49 -14.73
N SER A 50 4.15 5.36 -15.58
CA SER A 50 5.53 5.75 -15.27
C SER A 50 5.68 7.26 -15.02
N ARG A 51 4.79 8.08 -15.59
CA ARG A 51 4.78 9.54 -15.41
C ARG A 51 4.44 9.95 -13.98
N TYR A 52 3.76 9.11 -13.23
CA TYR A 52 3.42 9.36 -11.82
C TYR A 52 4.44 8.80 -10.82
N ALA A 53 5.48 8.12 -11.32
CA ALA A 53 6.57 7.62 -10.50
C ALA A 53 7.77 8.59 -10.47
N GLU A 54 8.55 8.47 -9.40
CA GLU A 54 9.86 9.10 -9.29
C GLU A 54 10.81 8.66 -10.41
N LYS A 55 11.86 9.46 -10.65
CA LYS A 55 12.74 9.33 -11.81
C LYS A 55 13.37 7.93 -11.98
N LYS A 56 13.76 7.28 -10.88
CA LYS A 56 14.40 5.95 -10.92
C LYS A 56 13.39 4.88 -11.32
N SER A 57 12.24 4.85 -10.64
CA SER A 57 11.16 3.91 -10.91
C SER A 57 10.56 4.10 -12.31
N ARG A 58 10.36 5.35 -12.76
CA ARG A 58 9.94 5.67 -14.14
C ARG A 58 10.84 5.03 -15.19
N LYS A 59 12.15 5.28 -15.10
CA LYS A 59 13.14 4.74 -16.05
C LYS A 59 13.18 3.22 -16.07
N LEU A 60 12.92 2.58 -14.93
CA LEU A 60 12.83 1.13 -14.85
C LEU A 60 11.58 0.63 -15.58
N TRP A 61 10.41 1.21 -15.27
CA TRP A 61 9.13 0.78 -15.82
C TRP A 61 9.06 0.95 -17.33
N GLU A 62 9.55 2.07 -17.87
CA GLU A 62 9.64 2.32 -19.32
C GLU A 62 10.50 1.30 -20.09
N ARG A 63 11.31 0.49 -19.39
CA ARG A 63 12.14 -0.57 -19.97
C ARG A 63 11.58 -1.96 -19.73
N LEU A 64 10.49 -2.09 -18.97
CA LEU A 64 9.90 -3.39 -18.67
C LEU A 64 9.11 -3.91 -19.88
N PRO A 65 9.11 -5.22 -20.13
CA PRO A 65 8.25 -5.83 -21.13
C PRO A 65 6.77 -5.51 -20.84
N GLY A 66 6.07 -4.95 -21.83
CA GLY A 66 4.67 -4.55 -21.71
C GLY A 66 4.44 -3.03 -21.57
N TYR A 67 5.50 -2.22 -21.43
CA TYR A 67 5.38 -0.78 -21.64
C TYR A 67 4.95 -0.50 -23.10
N GLY A 68 3.90 0.30 -23.30
CA GLY A 68 3.28 0.50 -24.61
C GLY A 68 2.51 -0.72 -25.14
N GLY A 69 2.26 -1.72 -24.29
CA GLY A 69 1.52 -2.93 -24.65
C GLY A 69 0.03 -2.81 -24.33
N ASN A 70 -0.79 -3.70 -24.88
CA ASN A 70 -2.25 -3.68 -24.69
C ASN A 70 -2.75 -4.47 -23.46
N ASN A 71 -1.85 -4.99 -22.63
CA ASN A 71 -2.21 -5.83 -21.47
C ASN A 71 -1.70 -5.20 -20.17
N TRP A 72 -2.57 -4.37 -19.57
CA TRP A 72 -2.31 -3.69 -18.32
C TRP A 72 -1.98 -4.66 -17.18
N GLU A 73 -2.78 -5.72 -16.98
CA GLU A 73 -2.60 -6.65 -15.86
C GLU A 73 -1.25 -7.37 -15.92
N ALA A 74 -0.83 -7.81 -17.11
CA ALA A 74 0.48 -8.44 -17.29
C ALA A 74 1.63 -7.45 -17.03
N TYR A 75 1.47 -6.19 -17.42
CA TYR A 75 2.46 -5.15 -17.17
C TYR A 75 2.53 -4.75 -15.68
N LYS A 76 1.38 -4.57 -15.03
CA LYS A 76 1.25 -4.34 -13.58
C LYS A 76 1.93 -5.44 -12.77
N ALA A 77 1.72 -6.71 -13.13
CA ALA A 77 2.39 -7.84 -12.49
C ALA A 77 3.92 -7.76 -12.62
N ARG A 78 4.45 -7.33 -13.76
CA ARG A 78 5.90 -7.13 -13.96
C ARG A 78 6.45 -5.96 -13.16
N ILE A 79 5.72 -4.83 -13.09
CA ILE A 79 6.08 -3.71 -12.22
C ILE A 79 6.20 -4.21 -10.78
N LEU A 80 5.20 -4.95 -10.31
CA LEU A 80 5.14 -5.52 -8.97
C LEU A 80 6.30 -6.51 -8.68
N GLN A 81 6.69 -7.34 -9.66
CA GLN A 81 7.83 -8.26 -9.56
C GLN A 81 9.19 -7.56 -9.42
N CYS A 82 9.33 -6.30 -9.85
CA CYS A 82 10.56 -5.52 -9.64
C CYS A 82 10.83 -5.19 -8.17
N TYR A 83 9.83 -5.35 -7.30
CA TYR A 83 9.91 -5.02 -5.89
C TYR A 83 9.58 -6.26 -5.04
N PRO A 84 10.42 -7.30 -5.02
CA PRO A 84 10.15 -8.55 -4.31
C PRO A 84 10.16 -8.40 -2.78
N GLN A 85 10.77 -7.33 -2.26
CA GLN A 85 10.61 -6.92 -0.85
C GLN A 85 9.17 -6.50 -0.49
N VAL A 86 8.33 -6.27 -1.50
CA VAL A 86 6.88 -6.20 -1.36
C VAL A 86 6.40 -7.63 -1.43
N ASP A 87 6.37 -8.30 -0.28
CA ASP A 87 5.46 -9.41 -0.11
C ASP A 87 4.04 -8.79 -0.27
N GLN A 88 3.50 -8.86 -1.48
CA GLN A 88 2.28 -8.15 -1.91
C GLN A 88 1.05 -8.52 -1.08
N ASN A 89 1.16 -9.62 -0.34
CA ASN A 89 0.17 -10.09 0.62
C ASN A 89 0.62 -9.90 2.07
N ARG A 90 1.61 -9.05 2.36
CA ARG A 90 2.13 -8.84 3.72
C ARG A 90 2.27 -7.37 4.08
N LEU A 91 1.12 -6.72 4.30
CA LEU A 91 1.07 -5.35 4.83
C LEU A 91 1.68 -5.27 6.23
N TYR A 92 1.51 -6.33 7.02
CA TYR A 92 2.09 -6.42 8.35
C TYR A 92 2.70 -7.79 8.61
N SER A 93 3.70 -7.83 9.48
CA SER A 93 4.24 -9.05 10.05
C SER A 93 3.83 -9.18 11.52
N ARG A 94 3.87 -10.41 12.05
CA ARG A 94 3.76 -10.64 13.50
C ARG A 94 4.79 -9.81 14.29
N LYS A 95 5.97 -9.55 13.71
CA LYS A 95 7.00 -8.69 14.32
C LYS A 95 6.53 -7.24 14.43
N ASP A 96 5.77 -6.72 13.47
CA ASP A 96 5.23 -5.36 13.53
C ASP A 96 4.22 -5.21 14.66
N LEU A 97 3.34 -6.21 14.85
CA LEU A 97 2.41 -6.26 15.97
C LEU A 97 3.15 -6.30 17.32
N VAL A 98 4.14 -7.20 17.46
CA VAL A 98 4.97 -7.30 18.68
C VAL A 98 5.75 -6.01 18.95
N ASN A 99 6.28 -5.36 17.92
CA ASN A 99 6.98 -4.08 18.05
C ASN A 99 6.03 -2.96 18.51
N LEU A 100 4.80 -2.92 17.99
CA LEU A 100 3.76 -1.99 18.45
C LEU A 100 3.45 -2.23 19.92
N VAL A 101 3.19 -3.48 20.32
CA VAL A 101 2.90 -3.88 21.71
C VAL A 101 4.02 -3.43 22.65
N ARG A 102 5.27 -3.78 22.36
CA ARG A 102 6.45 -3.37 23.16
C ARG A 102 6.61 -1.86 23.24
N LYS A 103 6.31 -1.14 22.16
CA LYS A 103 6.38 0.33 22.13
C LYS A 103 5.28 0.96 22.97
N MET A 104 4.09 0.37 23.00
CA MET A 104 2.93 0.90 23.72
C MET A 104 2.97 0.56 25.21
N HIS A 105 3.43 -0.64 25.59
CA HIS A 105 3.68 -1.02 26.98
C HIS A 105 4.61 -0.02 27.70
N LYS A 106 5.62 0.50 27.00
CA LYS A 106 6.55 1.51 27.56
C LYS A 106 5.93 2.91 27.72
N LYS A 107 4.75 3.18 27.18
CA LYS A 107 4.11 4.51 27.17
C LYS A 107 2.96 4.57 28.16
N LYS A 108 2.95 5.57 29.03
CA LYS A 108 1.81 5.83 29.91
C LYS A 108 0.53 6.13 29.10
N MET A 109 -0.50 5.29 29.23
CA MET A 109 -1.86 5.57 28.76
C MET A 109 -2.59 6.39 29.83
N LYS A 110 -2.55 7.72 29.70
CA LYS A 110 -3.07 8.65 30.72
C LYS A 110 -4.53 9.02 30.52
N ASN A 111 -5.07 8.79 29.33
CA ASN A 111 -6.41 9.21 28.95
C ASN A 111 -6.97 8.30 27.83
N LEU A 112 -8.26 8.49 27.55
CA LEU A 112 -8.99 7.71 26.55
C LEU A 112 -8.44 7.90 25.12
N ASP A 113 -7.87 9.06 24.80
CA ASP A 113 -7.24 9.30 23.49
C ASP A 113 -6.00 8.42 23.28
N HIS A 114 -5.15 8.27 24.31
CA HIS A 114 -4.00 7.35 24.24
C HIS A 114 -4.45 5.90 24.06
N PHE A 115 -5.51 5.49 24.77
CA PHE A 115 -6.12 4.18 24.61
C PHE A 115 -6.65 3.97 23.18
N THR A 116 -7.46 4.90 22.68
CA THR A 116 -8.06 4.81 21.34
C THR A 116 -6.99 4.75 20.24
N LYS A 117 -5.90 5.50 20.40
CA LYS A 117 -4.74 5.44 19.49
C LYS A 117 -4.03 4.09 19.52
N TYR A 118 -3.94 3.45 20.69
CA TYR A 118 -3.41 2.11 20.79
C TYR A 118 -4.34 1.10 20.11
N ASP A 119 -5.61 1.12 20.49
CA ASP A 119 -6.65 0.21 20.02
C ASP A 119 -6.75 0.20 18.50
N ASN A 120 -6.88 1.38 17.88
CA ASN A 120 -6.96 1.52 16.43
C ASN A 120 -5.72 0.95 15.74
N LYS A 121 -4.50 1.28 16.22
CA LYS A 121 -3.26 0.80 15.61
C LYS A 121 -3.08 -0.71 15.77
N PHE A 122 -3.43 -1.22 16.93
CA PHE A 122 -3.36 -2.65 17.19
C PHE A 122 -4.34 -3.40 16.28
N ASN A 123 -5.60 -2.95 16.23
CA ASN A 123 -6.64 -3.58 15.41
C ASN A 123 -6.33 -3.52 13.91
N THR A 124 -5.76 -2.42 13.40
CA THR A 124 -5.31 -2.34 12.00
C THR A 124 -4.33 -3.48 11.66
N ILE A 125 -3.36 -3.74 12.53
CA ILE A 125 -2.34 -4.78 12.29
C ILE A 125 -2.91 -6.18 12.57
N ALA A 126 -3.61 -6.36 13.69
CA ALA A 126 -4.11 -7.65 14.15
C ALA A 126 -5.21 -8.22 13.24
N LEU A 127 -6.17 -7.39 12.80
CA LEU A 127 -7.24 -7.82 11.90
C LEU A 127 -6.68 -8.21 10.53
N TRP A 128 -5.66 -7.50 10.05
CA TRP A 128 -4.99 -7.84 8.80
C TRP A 128 -4.21 -9.16 8.92
N LEU A 129 -3.45 -9.35 10.01
CA LEU A 129 -2.75 -10.63 10.25
C LEU A 129 -3.73 -11.80 10.39
N ARG A 130 -4.90 -11.56 11.00
CA ARG A 130 -5.97 -12.55 11.15
C ARG A 130 -6.58 -12.92 9.80
N SER A 131 -6.89 -11.94 8.95
CA SER A 131 -7.46 -12.20 7.62
C SER A 131 -6.47 -12.93 6.70
N ALA A 132 -5.17 -12.75 6.93
CA ALA A 132 -4.09 -13.49 6.26
C ALA A 132 -3.78 -14.86 6.91
N ASN A 133 -4.51 -15.30 7.93
CA ASN A 133 -4.24 -16.52 8.71
C ASN A 133 -2.82 -16.61 9.31
N LEU A 134 -2.21 -15.46 9.64
CA LEU A 134 -0.85 -15.36 10.17
C LEU A 134 -0.78 -15.33 11.71
N ILE A 135 -1.93 -15.27 12.39
CA ILE A 135 -2.05 -15.24 13.85
C ILE A 135 -3.42 -15.78 14.29
N SER A 136 -3.49 -16.47 15.43
CA SER A 136 -4.76 -16.93 16.02
C SER A 136 -5.44 -15.86 16.87
N SER A 137 -6.73 -16.03 17.16
CA SER A 137 -7.46 -15.13 18.08
C SER A 137 -6.84 -15.11 19.48
N ASP A 138 -6.47 -16.27 20.03
CA ASP A 138 -5.83 -16.34 21.36
C ASP A 138 -4.50 -15.57 21.41
N GLN A 139 -3.72 -15.62 20.31
CA GLN A 139 -2.49 -14.85 20.19
C GLN A 139 -2.74 -13.35 20.08
N ILE A 140 -3.83 -12.93 19.41
CA ILE A 140 -4.25 -11.54 19.35
C ILE A 140 -4.62 -11.04 20.75
N ASP A 141 -5.46 -11.79 21.47
CA ASP A 141 -5.96 -11.40 22.80
C ASP A 141 -4.80 -11.30 23.81
N SER A 142 -3.87 -12.27 23.79
CA SER A 142 -2.65 -12.22 24.61
C SER A 142 -1.80 -10.99 24.30
N LEU A 143 -1.53 -10.73 23.02
CA LEU A 143 -0.70 -9.59 22.61
C LEU A 143 -1.37 -8.24 22.90
N TYR A 144 -2.71 -8.17 22.86
CA TYR A 144 -3.45 -6.96 23.21
C TYR A 144 -3.28 -6.64 24.70
N ALA A 145 -3.44 -7.64 25.57
CA ALA A 145 -3.24 -7.49 27.00
C ALA A 145 -1.80 -7.07 27.35
N GLU A 146 -0.80 -7.63 26.66
CA GLU A 146 0.63 -7.26 26.84
C GLU A 146 0.96 -5.82 26.47
N GLY A 147 0.12 -5.14 25.69
CA GLY A 147 0.39 -3.76 25.26
C GLY A 147 -0.03 -2.69 26.25
N PHE A 148 -0.78 -3.07 27.30
CA PHE A 148 -1.07 -2.17 28.41
C PHE A 148 0.17 -1.99 29.30
N PRO A 149 0.41 -0.77 29.82
CA PRO A 149 1.58 -0.47 30.65
C PRO A 149 1.57 -1.17 32.01
#